data_AF-A0A131XQ04-F1
#
_entry.id   AF-A0A131XQ04-F1
#
_cell.length_a   1.000
_cell.length_b   1.000
_cell.length_c   1.000
_cell.angle_alpha   90.00
_cell.angle_beta   90.00
_cell.angle_gamma   90.00
#
_symmetry.space_group_name_H-M   'P 1'
#
loop_
_entity.id
_entity.type
_entity.pdbx_description
1 polymer ?
#
loop_
_entity_poly.entity_id
_entity_poly.type
_entity_poly.pdbx_seq_one_letter_code
_entity_poly.pdbx_strand_id
1 'polypeptide(L)'
;NGIVTFFEKIAKHLPRTHVLEVLQLLVEPHLEDVPLLNCPESVANSHGRRSASLIADKFFRILLVNHSTRVTDDNEKHMNYTHKPSRKHFPL
;
A
#
# COMPACT_ATOMS: atom_id res chain seq x y z
N ASN A 1 8.25 16.01 -7.43
CA ASN A 1 6.85 16.47 -7.41
C ASN A 1 5.96 15.91 -8.51
N GLY A 2 6.40 15.78 -9.76
CA GLY A 2 5.55 15.28 -10.86
C GLY A 2 5.00 13.85 -10.68
N ILE A 3 5.82 12.92 -10.16
CA ILE A 3 5.42 11.53 -9.96
C ILE A 3 4.31 11.41 -8.89
N VAL A 4 4.44 12.14 -7.78
CA VAL A 4 3.45 12.13 -6.69
C VAL A 4 2.10 12.66 -7.19
N THR A 5 2.09 13.78 -7.91
CA THR A 5 0.87 14.32 -8.51
C THR A 5 0.24 13.41 -9.57
N PHE A 6 1.06 12.61 -10.27
CA PHE A 6 0.57 11.61 -11.22
C PHE A 6 -0.12 10.45 -10.49
N PHE A 7 0.50 9.91 -9.44
CA PHE A 7 -0.11 8.89 -8.59
C PHE A 7 -1.41 9.38 -7.96
N GLU A 8 -1.47 10.62 -7.47
CA GLU A 8 -2.71 11.18 -6.90
C GLU A 8 -3.84 11.31 -7.92
N LYS A 9 -3.55 11.70 -9.16
CA LYS A 9 -4.54 11.78 -10.24
C LYS A 9 -5.05 10.40 -10.63
N ILE A 10 -4.15 9.43 -10.79
CA ILE A 10 -4.54 8.06 -11.15
C ILE A 10 -5.30 7.39 -10.00
N ALA A 11 -4.86 7.56 -8.76
CA ALA A 11 -5.51 6.98 -7.58
C ALA A 11 -6.97 7.39 -7.43
N LYS A 12 -7.36 8.59 -7.87
CA LYS A 12 -8.76 9.06 -7.86
C LYS A 12 -9.67 8.31 -8.84
N HIS A 13 -9.09 7.78 -9.91
CA HIS A 13 -9.82 7.05 -10.95
C HIS A 13 -9.71 5.53 -10.79
N LEU A 14 -8.94 5.06 -9.81
CA LEU A 14 -8.76 3.65 -9.60
C LEU A 14 -9.91 3.01 -8.84
N PRO A 15 -10.43 1.87 -9.33
CA PRO A 15 -11.33 1.06 -8.54
C PRO A 15 -10.65 0.71 -7.22
N ARG A 16 -11.30 1.04 -6.10
CA ARG A 16 -10.78 0.76 -4.75
C ARG A 16 -10.50 -0.72 -4.51
N THR A 17 -11.11 -1.60 -5.30
CA THR A 17 -10.91 -3.06 -5.25
C THR A 17 -9.59 -3.53 -5.86
N HIS A 18 -8.94 -2.72 -6.72
CA HIS A 18 -7.76 -3.11 -7.50
C HIS A 18 -6.51 -2.27 -7.20
N VAL A 19 -6.46 -1.62 -6.03
CA VAL A 19 -5.35 -0.71 -5.67
C VAL A 19 -3.99 -1.42 -5.71
N LEU A 20 -3.90 -2.66 -5.24
CA LEU A 20 -2.66 -3.44 -5.27
C LEU A 20 -2.17 -3.68 -6.70
N GLU A 21 -3.06 -4.17 -7.57
CA GLU A 21 -2.74 -4.49 -8.97
C GLU A 21 -2.25 -3.26 -9.72
N VAL A 22 -2.80 -2.08 -9.44
CA VAL A 22 -2.36 -0.87 -10.13
C VAL A 22 -1.05 -0.32 -9.59
N LEU A 23 -0.84 -0.38 -8.27
CA LEU A 23 0.47 -0.03 -7.72
C LEU A 23 1.57 -0.94 -8.28
N GLN A 24 1.28 -2.22 -8.47
CA GLN A 24 2.16 -3.18 -9.14
C GLN A 24 2.46 -2.77 -10.58
N LEU A 25 1.44 -2.52 -11.40
CA LEU A 25 1.61 -2.09 -12.80
C LEU A 25 2.46 -0.83 -12.96
N LEU A 26 2.44 0.06 -11.97
CA LEU A 26 3.20 1.31 -11.99
C LEU A 26 4.66 1.12 -11.58
N VAL A 27 5.00 0.10 -10.80
CA VAL A 27 6.34 -0.05 -10.20
C VAL A 27 7.11 -1.24 -10.75
N GLU A 28 6.45 -2.32 -11.16
CA GLU A 28 7.10 -3.50 -11.74
C GLU A 28 8.04 -3.17 -12.92
N PRO A 29 7.69 -2.30 -13.90
CA PRO A 29 8.61 -1.95 -14.97
C PRO A 29 9.91 -1.31 -14.47
N HIS A 30 9.81 -0.46 -13.44
CA HIS A 30 10.97 0.19 -12.84
C HIS A 30 11.84 -0.78 -12.03
N LEU A 31 11.27 -1.89 -11.56
CA LEU A 31 12.01 -2.95 -10.88
C LEU A 31 12.72 -3.86 -11.88
N GLU A 32 12.09 -4.17 -13.02
CA GLU A 32 12.71 -4.95 -14.10
C GLU A 32 14.02 -4.32 -14.58
N ASP A 33 14.07 -2.99 -14.67
CA ASP A 33 15.25 -2.24 -15.11
C ASP A 33 16.39 -2.18 -14.06
N VAL A 34 16.17 -2.69 -12.84
CA VAL A 34 17.17 -2.61 -11.76
C VAL A 34 18.29 -3.62 -12.01
N PRO A 35 19.57 -3.21 -11.96
CA PRO A 35 20.71 -4.12 -12.17
C PRO A 35 20.76 -5.32 -11.22
N LEU A 36 20.17 -5.21 -10.03
CA LEU A 36 20.04 -6.30 -9.06
C LEU A 36 19.11 -7.43 -9.53
N LEU A 37 18.13 -7.12 -10.38
CA LEU A 37 17.17 -8.09 -10.92
C LEU A 37 17.52 -8.52 -12.35
N ASN A 38 18.51 -7.86 -12.99
CA ASN A 38 19.07 -8.28 -14.26
C ASN A 38 19.71 -9.66 -14.11
N CYS A 39 19.12 -10.64 -14.79
CA CYS A 39 19.69 -11.97 -14.91
C CYS A 39 20.59 -12.02 -16.17
N PRO A 40 21.64 -12.85 -16.18
CA PRO A 40 22.43 -13.10 -17.39
C PRO A 40 21.52 -13.56 -18.53
N GLU A 41 21.81 -13.22 -19.78
CA GLU A 41 20.97 -13.55 -20.96
C GLU A 41 20.61 -15.05 -21.09
N SER A 42 21.39 -15.94 -20.47
CA SER A 42 21.12 -17.38 -20.42
C SER A 42 19.95 -17.77 -19.50
N VAL A 43 19.53 -16.88 -18.61
CA VAL A 43 18.39 -17.04 -17.70
C VAL A 43 17.24 -16.22 -18.28
N ALA A 44 16.16 -16.91 -18.65
CA ALA A 44 15.02 -16.30 -19.33
C ALA A 44 14.57 -14.98 -18.67
N ASN A 45 14.30 -13.96 -19.50
CA ASN A 45 13.73 -12.66 -19.10
C ASN A 45 12.47 -12.78 -18.21
N SER A 46 11.79 -13.92 -18.24
CA SER A 46 10.66 -14.23 -17.36
C SER A 46 11.01 -14.27 -15.88
N HIS A 47 12.28 -14.55 -15.53
CA HIS A 47 12.73 -14.62 -14.13
C HIS A 47 12.82 -13.23 -13.48
N GLY A 48 13.37 -12.24 -14.20
CA GLY A 48 13.46 -10.85 -13.74
C GLY A 48 12.07 -10.26 -13.48
N ARG A 49 11.17 -10.39 -14.46
CA ARG A 49 9.76 -9.99 -14.35
C ARG A 49 9.05 -10.65 -13.17
N ARG A 50 9.19 -11.97 -13.01
CA ARG A 50 8.56 -12.70 -11.90
C ARG A 50 9.10 -12.23 -10.54
N SER A 51 10.40 -11.94 -10.47
CA SER A 51 11.04 -11.42 -9.24
C SER A 51 10.57 -10.01 -8.92
N ALA A 52 10.53 -9.13 -9.92
CA ALA A 52 9.99 -7.78 -9.80
C ALA A 52 8.54 -7.77 -9.29
N SER A 53 7.69 -8.63 -9.85
CA SER A 53 6.29 -8.76 -9.42
C SER A 53 6.15 -9.27 -7.99
N LEU A 54 6.94 -10.27 -7.60
CA LEU A 54 6.97 -10.77 -6.21
C LEU A 54 7.42 -9.70 -5.20
N ILE A 55 8.44 -8.92 -5.57
CA ILE A 55 8.94 -7.81 -4.74
C ILE A 55 7.83 -6.75 -4.59
N ALA A 56 7.24 -6.32 -5.71
CA ALA A 56 6.16 -5.34 -5.70
C ALA A 56 4.97 -5.81 -4.83
N ASP A 57 4.51 -7.06 -4.99
CA ASP A 57 3.44 -7.65 -4.18
C ASP A 57 3.75 -7.60 -2.68
N LYS A 58 4.94 -8.05 -2.28
CA LYS A 58 5.33 -8.11 -0.86
C LYS A 58 5.39 -6.73 -0.22
N PHE A 59 5.98 -5.75 -0.90
CA PHE A 59 6.10 -4.40 -0.36
C PHE A 59 4.76 -3.69 -0.30
N PHE A 60 3.96 -3.75 -1.36
CA PHE A 60 2.67 -3.05 -1.39
C PHE A 60 1.65 -3.64 -0.44
N ARG A 61 1.59 -4.96 -0.26
CA ARG A 61 0.69 -5.56 0.74
C ARG A 61 0.95 -5.03 2.15
N ILE A 62 2.20 -4.98 2.57
CA ILE A 62 2.57 -4.48 3.90
C ILE A 62 2.22 -2.99 4.04
N LEU A 63 2.53 -2.19 3.01
CA LEU A 63 2.20 -0.75 3.00
C LEU A 63 0.69 -0.51 3.09
N LEU A 64 -0.11 -1.25 2.33
CA LEU A 64 -1.57 -1.10 2.32
C LEU A 64 -2.19 -1.52 3.66
N VAL A 65 -1.71 -2.60 4.28
CA VAL A 65 -2.14 -3.02 5.62
C VAL A 65 -1.78 -1.96 6.65
N ASN A 66 -0.53 -1.51 6.68
CA ASN A 66 -0.10 -0.49 7.65
C ASN A 66 -0.87 0.82 7.48
N HIS A 67 -1.16 1.21 6.23
CA HIS A 67 -1.96 2.38 5.94
C HIS A 67 -3.40 2.22 6.43
N SER A 68 -4.05 1.07 6.18
CA SER A 68 -5.43 0.85 6.64
C SER A 68 -5.53 0.81 8.15
N THR A 69 -4.57 0.17 8.84
CA THR A 69 -4.48 0.16 10.30
C THR A 69 -4.33 1.57 10.83
N ARG A 70 -3.38 2.36 10.31
CA ARG A 70 -3.18 3.75 10.73
C ARG A 70 -4.45 4.60 10.55
N VAL A 71 -5.11 4.50 9.39
CA VAL A 71 -6.35 5.25 9.13
C VAL A 71 -7.46 4.84 10.11
N THR A 72 -7.51 3.56 10.50
CA THR A 72 -8.47 3.06 11.49
C THR A 72 -8.16 3.63 12.88
N ASP A 73 -6.90 3.56 13.31
CA ASP A 73 -6.45 4.10 14.61
C ASP A 73 -6.69 5.61 14.74
N ASP A 74 -6.44 6.37 13.66
CA ASP A 74 -6.67 7.81 13.62
C ASP A 74 -8.18 8.14 13.71
N ASN A 75 -9.05 7.30 13.15
CA ASN A 75 -10.49 7.44 13.27
C ASN A 75 -11.03 7.04 14.66
N GLU A 76 -10.46 6.01 15.31
CA GLU A 76 -10.85 5.60 16.68
C GLU A 76 -10.55 6.67 17.73
N LYS A 77 -9.43 7.39 17.59
CA LYS A 77 -9.07 8.50 18.50
C LYS A 77 -10.14 9.60 18.58
N HIS A 78 -10.95 9.78 17.53
CA HIS A 78 -12.01 10.79 17.53
C HIS A 78 -13.32 10.31 18.19
N MET A 79 -13.57 9.01 18.28
CA MET A 79 -14.82 8.47 18.82
C MET A 79 -14.77 8.23 20.34
N ASN A 80 -13.58 8.09 20.93
CA ASN A 80 -13.44 7.68 22.34
C ASN A 80 -13.49 8.83 23.37
N TYR A 81 -13.69 10.09 22.95
CA TYR A 81 -13.73 11.25 23.87
C TYR A 81 -15.13 11.85 24.10
N THR A 82 -16.19 11.35 23.45
CA THR A 82 -17.53 11.96 23.53
C THR A 82 -18.41 11.43 24.65
N HIS A 83 -18.03 10.36 25.36
CA HIS A 83 -18.77 9.87 26.51
C HIS A 83 -17.94 9.98 27.80
N LYS A 84 -18.09 11.10 28.52
CA LYS A 84 -17.83 11.08 29.97
C LYS A 84 -18.75 10.02 30.57
N PRO A 85 -18.25 9.01 31.30
CA PRO A 85 -19.12 8.08 32.00
C PRO A 85 -19.95 8.88 32.99
N SER A 86 -21.28 8.87 32.83
CA SER A 86 -22.15 9.53 33.80
C SER A 86 -21.96 8.84 35.15
N ARG A 87 -21.79 9.63 36.20
CA ARG A 87 -21.50 9.23 37.60
C ARG A 87 -22.52 8.26 38.22
N LYS A 88 -23.57 7.86 37.48
CA LYS A 88 -24.67 7.00 37.93
C LYS A 88 -24.30 5.51 38.07
N HIS A 89 -23.15 5.07 37.55
CA HIS A 89 -22.78 3.65 37.55
C HIS A 89 -21.66 3.27 38.56
N PHE A 90 -21.20 4.21 39.38
CA PHE A 90 -20.29 3.93 40.50
C PHE A 90 -20.97 4.33 41.81
N PRO A 91 -21.76 3.43 42.43
CA PRO A 91 -22.13 3.62 43.83
C PRO A 91 -20.84 3.53 44.67
N LEU A 92 -20.57 4.58 45.46
CA LEU A 92 -19.56 4.59 46.52
C LEU A 92 -20.05 3.75 47.70
#